data_AF-A0A7J9XNX2-F1
#
_entry.id   AF-A0A7J9XNX2-F1
#
_cell.length_a   1.000
_cell.length_b   1.000
_cell.length_c   1.000
_cell.angle_alpha   90.00
_cell.angle_beta   90.00
_cell.angle_gamma   90.00
#
_symmetry.space_group_name_H-M   'P 1'
#
loop_
_entity.id
_entity.type
_entity.pdbx_description
1 polymer ?
#
loop_
_entity_poly.entity_id
_entity_poly.type
_entity_poly.pdbx_seq_one_letter_code
_entity_poly.pdbx_strand_id
1 'polypeptide(L)' 'MRVFVVAVLGLVGGFVGGIVLAELVGIAGLALFGGVAELSFVRFLPFVLAAGGAVAAPAIDARARRTSTTQS' A
#
# COMPACT_ATOMS: atom_id res chain seq x y z
N MET A 1 15.80 -16.41 -3.34
CA MET A 1 16.03 -15.21 -2.50
C MET A 1 15.34 -13.95 -3.05
N ARG A 2 15.39 -13.68 -4.35
CA ARG A 2 14.76 -12.49 -4.97
C ARG A 2 13.29 -12.24 -4.59
N VAL A 3 12.44 -13.27 -4.65
CA VAL A 3 11.00 -13.13 -4.36
C VAL A 3 10.76 -12.70 -2.91
N PHE A 4 11.57 -13.23 -1.97
CA PHE A 4 11.52 -12.83 -0.57
C PHE A 4 11.87 -11.35 -0.40
N VAL A 5 12.93 -10.87 -1.07
CA VAL A 5 13.33 -9.45 -1.03
C VAL A 5 12.23 -8.54 -1.59
N VAL A 6 11.63 -8.91 -2.71
CA VAL A 6 10.52 -8.15 -3.33
C VAL A 6 9.28 -8.13 -2.42
N ALA A 7 8.96 -9.26 -1.77
CA ALA A 7 7.84 -9.33 -0.83
C ALA A 7 8.07 -8.46 0.41
N VAL A 8 9.27 -8.48 0.98
CA VAL A 8 9.65 -7.63 2.13
C VAL A 8 9.60 -6.16 1.75
N LEU A 9 10.12 -5.77 0.58
CA LEU A 9 10.06 -4.39 0.10
C LEU A 9 8.62 -3.94 -0.16
N GLY A 10 7.77 -4.81 -0.72
CA GLY A 10 6.34 -4.55 -0.90
C GLY A 10 5.59 -4.38 0.43
N LEU A 11 5.91 -5.19 1.43
CA LEU A 11 5.33 -5.11 2.76
C LEU A 11 5.73 -3.81 3.48
N VAL A 12 7.04 -3.50 3.52
CA VAL A 12 7.56 -2.29 4.17
C VAL A 12 7.06 -1.04 3.44
N GLY A 13 7.13 -1.02 2.11
CA GLY A 13 6.65 0.10 1.30
C GLY A 13 5.14 0.30 1.44
N GLY A 14 4.35 -0.79 1.42
CA GLY A 14 2.91 -0.74 1.62
C GLY A 14 2.50 -0.28 3.02
N PHE A 15 3.24 -0.71 4.06
CA PHE A 15 3.02 -0.27 5.43
C PHE A 15 3.33 1.22 5.63
N VAL A 16 4.50 1.67 5.20
CA VAL A 16 4.89 3.09 5.30
C VAL A 16 3.95 3.96 4.48
N GLY A 17 3.66 3.59 3.22
CA GLY A 17 2.71 4.30 2.38
C GLY A 17 1.29 4.32 2.97
N GLY A 18 0.88 3.22 3.60
CA GLY A 18 -0.40 3.11 4.29
C GLY A 18 -0.53 4.03 5.51
N ILE A 19 0.54 4.17 6.31
CA ILE A 19 0.59 5.13 7.41
C ILE A 19 0.47 6.57 6.87
N VAL A 20 1.26 6.92 5.86
CA VAL A 20 1.23 8.27 5.28
C VAL A 20 -0.15 8.58 4.72
N LEU A 21 -0.79 7.64 4.03
CA LEU A 21 -2.13 7.82 3.50
C LEU A 21 -3.17 7.96 4.62
N ALA A 22 -3.07 7.18 5.69
CA ALA A 22 -3.96 7.29 6.85
C ALA A 22 -3.86 8.66 7.54
N GLU A 23 -2.63 9.17 7.72
CA GLU A 23 -2.40 10.51 8.27
C GLU A 23 -3.00 11.59 7.36
N LEU A 24 -2.80 11.51 6.05
CA LEU A 24 -3.39 12.46 5.10
C LEU A 24 -4.93 12.45 5.15
N VAL A 25 -5.55 11.28 5.23
CA VAL A 25 -7.01 11.17 5.36
C VAL A 25 -7.49 11.68 6.72
N GLY A 26 -6.74 11.41 7.80
CA GLY A 26 -7.03 11.95 9.14
C GLY A 26 -6.98 13.47 9.19
N ILE A 27 -5.94 14.08 8.60
CA ILE A 27 -5.80 15.53 8.48
C ILE A 27 -6.92 16.12 7.63
N ALA A 28 -7.23 15.51 6.48
CA ALA A 28 -8.32 15.96 5.62
C ALA A 28 -9.68 15.85 6.31
N GLY A 29 -9.94 14.78 7.06
CA GLY A 29 -11.18 14.61 7.82
C GLY A 29 -11.34 15.62 8.96
N LEU A 30 -10.26 15.91 9.68
CA LEU A 30 -10.22 16.97 10.70
C LEU A 30 -10.48 18.35 10.07
N ALA A 31 -9.86 18.64 8.94
CA ALA A 31 -9.99 19.92 8.25
C ALA A 31 -11.39 20.14 7.64
N LEU A 32 -12.03 19.08 7.14
CA LEU A 32 -13.32 19.17 6.45
C LEU A 32 -14.53 19.05 7.39
N PHE A 33 -14.43 18.24 8.44
CA PHE A 33 -15.59 17.87 9.27
C PHE A 33 -15.43 18.23 10.76
N GLY A 34 -14.27 18.74 11.19
CA GLY A 34 -14.05 19.22 12.56
C GLY A 34 -14.10 18.13 13.64
N GLY A 35 -14.19 16.85 13.27
CA GLY A 35 -14.27 15.73 14.21
C GLY A 35 -13.93 14.38 13.58
N VAL A 36 -13.14 13.58 14.30
CA VAL A 36 -12.61 12.27 13.85
C VAL A 36 -13.55 11.09 14.06
N ALA A 37 -14.73 11.29 14.66
CA ALA A 37 -15.62 10.20 15.09
C ALA A 37 -16.12 9.33 13.92
N GLU A 38 -16.37 9.93 12.75
CA GLU A 38 -16.82 9.21 11.54
C GLU A 38 -15.66 8.49 10.80
N LEU A 39 -14.40 8.80 11.10
CA LEU A 39 -13.21 8.29 10.39
C LEU A 39 -12.59 7.03 11.03
N SER A 40 -13.42 6.24 11.70
CA SER A 40 -13.02 4.98 12.36
C SER A 40 -12.34 3.97 11.43
N PHE A 41 -12.60 4.06 10.12
CA PHE A 41 -12.05 3.20 9.08
C PHE A 41 -10.58 3.52 8.73
N VAL A 42 -10.10 4.74 9.00
CA VAL A 42 -8.73 5.18 8.68
C VAL A 42 -7.69 4.44 9.49
N ARG A 43 -8.04 4.01 10.71
CA ARG A 43 -7.23 3.12 11.56
C ARG A 43 -6.79 1.84 10.84
N PHE A 44 -7.64 1.29 9.97
CA PHE A 44 -7.40 0.02 9.30
C PHE A 44 -6.73 0.19 7.93
N LEU A 45 -6.68 1.42 7.42
CA LEU A 45 -6.10 1.74 6.12
C LEU A 45 -4.62 1.33 6.00
N PRO A 46 -3.74 1.53 7.01
CA PRO A 46 -2.35 1.10 6.93
C PRO A 46 -2.19 -0.42 6.80
N PHE A 47 -3.01 -1.18 7.52
CA PHE A 47 -2.97 -2.64 7.48
C PHE A 47 -3.47 -3.19 6.13
N VAL A 48 -4.54 -2.61 5.59
CA VAL A 48 -5.08 -3.00 4.28
C VAL A 48 -4.10 -2.65 3.16
N LEU A 49 -3.46 -1.47 3.21
CA LEU A 49 -2.47 -1.06 2.21
C LEU A 49 -1.17 -1.89 2.31
N ALA A 50 -0.74 -2.26 3.51
CA ALA A 50 0.39 -3.16 3.71
C ALA A 50 0.13 -4.56 3.12
N ALA A 51 -1.04 -5.13 3.42
CA ALA A 51 -1.44 -6.43 2.89
C ALA A 51 -1.60 -6.37 1.35
N GLY A 52 -2.24 -5.33 0.83
CA GLY A 52 -2.39 -5.11 -0.60
C GLY A 52 -1.06 -4.92 -1.31
N GLY A 53 -0.15 -4.11 -0.76
CA GLY A 53 1.19 -3.87 -1.31
C GLY A 53 2.06 -5.13 -1.30
N ALA A 54 2.00 -5.93 -0.24
CA ALA A 54 2.74 -7.20 -0.15
C ALA A 54 2.31 -8.23 -1.21
N VAL A 55 1.03 -8.20 -1.64
CA VAL A 55 0.50 -9.09 -2.69
C VAL A 55 0.67 -8.48 -4.09
N ALA A 56 0.40 -7.18 -4.24
CA ALA A 56 0.46 -6.47 -5.51
C ALA A 56 1.89 -6.33 -6.04
N ALA A 57 2.89 -6.10 -5.17
CA ALA A 57 4.28 -5.96 -5.58
C ALA A 57 4.83 -7.20 -6.34
N PRO A 58 4.73 -8.44 -5.83
CA PRO A 58 5.15 -9.61 -6.57
C PRO A 58 4.27 -9.90 -7.80
N ALA A 59 2.96 -9.57 -7.76
CA ALA A 59 2.08 -9.72 -8.92
C ALA A 59 2.46 -8.78 -10.08
N ILE A 60 2.80 -7.53 -9.78
CA ILE A 60 3.26 -6.53 -10.76
C ILE A 60 4.65 -6.91 -11.28
N ASP A 61 5.57 -7.35 -10.43
CA ASP A 61 6.90 -7.83 -10.85
C ASP A 61 6.79 -9.04 -11.80
N ALA A 62 5.93 -10.01 -11.47
CA ALA A 62 5.67 -11.16 -12.32
C ALA A 62 5.04 -10.76 -13.66
N ARG A 63 4.16 -9.75 -13.67
CA ARG A 63 3.52 -9.25 -14.89
C ARG A 63 4.51 -8.49 -15.78
N ALA A 64 5.32 -7.60 -15.21
CA ALA A 64 6.33 -6.82 -15.93
C ALA A 64 7.34 -7.71 -16.66
N ARG A 65 7.70 -8.85 -16.06
CA ARG A 65 8.59 -9.85 -16.68
C ARG A 65 8.00 -10.51 -17.91
N ARG A 66 6.70 -10.79 -17.92
CA ARG A 66 6.04 -11.42 -19.08
C ARG A 66 6.02 -10.49 -20.28
N THR A 67 5.90 -9.19 -20.04
CA THR A 67 5.87 -8.18 -21.11
C THR A 67 7.24 -8.02 -21.79
N SER A 68 8.34 -8.21 -21.06
CA SER A 68 9.70 -8.15 -21.60
C SER A 68 10.14 -9.36 -22.44
N THR A 69 9.37 -10.46 -22.47
CA THR A 69 9.71 -11.67 -23.28
C THR A 69 9.10 -11.64 -24.68
N THR A 70 8.12 -10.77 -24.96
CA THR A 70 7.45 -10.68 -26.27
C THR A 70 8.16 -9.75 -27.26
N GLN A 71 9.31 -9.16 -26.89
CA GLN A 71 10.06 -8.23 -27.74
C GLN A 71 11.36 -8.81 -28.35
N SER A 72 11.61 -10.12 -28.23
CA SER A 72 12.73 -10.81 -28.90
C SER A 72 12.28 -11.66 -30.06
#